data_AF-A0A7S3RBZ2-F1
#
_entry.id   AF-A0A7S3RBZ2-F1
#
_cell.length_a   1.000
_cell.length_b   1.000
_cell.length_c   1.000
_cell.angle_alpha   90.00
_cell.angle_beta   90.00
_cell.angle_gamma   90.00
#
_symmetry.space_group_name_H-M   'P 1'
#
loop_
_entity.id
_entity.type
_entity.pdbx_description
1 polymer ?
#
loop_
_entity_poly.entity_id
_entity_poly.type
_entity_poly.pdbx_seq_one_letter_code
_entity_poly.pdbx_strand_id
1 'polypeptide(L)'
;DEDDRQLALIRLPGGMVAGPSRCEGSTLVEEDKWTEILGLSVTVSVSKASDKVLLVYNANFNPSGLEYEAYFTIHRTSVQGSGTENLGREDQGMWSVASSAAGSSEYPVGMFTDCPGVGTFTYRVSARTRRCGTLTEAPPIEVGPDGQIAAIMLGAGRSGANVMEQMQAEMADAMASYQAMGLNTEEDH
;
A
#
# COMPACT_ATOMS: atom_id res chain seq x y z
N ASP A 1 -31.63 21.53 -3.78
CA ASP A 1 -30.59 20.65 -3.24
C ASP A 1 -29.25 21.04 -3.85
N GLU A 2 -28.66 22.09 -3.29
CA GLU A 2 -27.30 22.49 -3.62
C GLU A 2 -26.38 21.65 -2.73
N ASP A 3 -25.73 20.66 -3.33
CA ASP A 3 -24.69 19.87 -2.68
C ASP A 3 -23.52 20.81 -2.36
N ASP A 4 -23.48 21.35 -1.14
CA ASP A 4 -22.34 22.08 -0.58
C ASP A 4 -21.16 21.13 -0.37
N ARG A 5 -20.49 20.78 -1.46
CA ARG A 5 -19.24 20.01 -1.41
C ARG A 5 -18.16 20.85 -0.74
N GLN A 6 -17.91 20.59 0.53
CA GLN A 6 -16.85 21.25 1.28
C GLN A 6 -15.52 20.54 1.04
N LEU A 7 -14.53 21.30 0.56
CA LEU A 7 -13.15 20.84 0.41
C LEU A 7 -12.32 21.36 1.58
N ALA A 8 -11.65 20.46 2.29
CA ALA A 8 -10.69 20.79 3.33
C ALA A 8 -9.27 20.45 2.87
N LEU A 9 -8.35 21.40 3.05
CA LEU A 9 -6.92 21.18 2.83
C LEU A 9 -6.23 20.88 4.16
N ILE A 10 -5.72 19.66 4.32
CA ILE A 10 -4.93 19.27 5.47
C ILE A 10 -3.44 19.38 5.09
N ARG A 11 -2.69 20.23 5.80
CA ARG A 11 -1.24 20.32 5.65
C ARG A 11 -0.57 19.42 6.68
N LEU A 12 0.18 18.45 6.20
CA LEU A 12 0.96 17.56 7.05
C LEU A 12 2.38 18.14 7.26
N PRO A 13 2.98 17.97 8.44
CA PRO A 13 4.38 18.32 8.69
C PRO A 13 5.35 17.68 7.69
N GLY A 14 6.43 18.40 7.38
CA GLY A 14 7.53 17.86 6.57
C GLY A 14 8.13 16.61 7.20
N GLY A 15 8.41 15.61 6.38
CA GLY A 15 8.94 14.31 6.83
C GLY A 15 7.87 13.30 7.27
N MET A 16 6.60 13.68 7.39
CA MET A 16 5.51 12.71 7.59
C MET A 16 5.04 12.09 6.28
N VAL A 17 5.35 12.70 5.13
CA VAL A 17 4.88 12.25 3.82
C VAL A 17 6.07 11.85 2.96
N ALA A 18 6.02 10.65 2.40
CA ALA A 18 6.88 10.21 1.31
C ALA A 18 6.07 10.17 0.00
N GLY A 19 6.65 10.70 -1.08
CA GLY A 19 5.99 10.88 -2.36
C GLY A 19 5.46 12.31 -2.58
N PRO A 20 4.52 12.51 -3.53
CA PRO A 20 3.93 11.49 -4.39
C PRO A 20 4.94 10.94 -5.42
N SER A 21 4.99 9.62 -5.56
CA SER A 21 5.62 8.95 -6.71
C SER A 21 4.57 8.78 -7.80
N ARG A 22 4.96 8.92 -9.07
CA ARG A 22 4.04 8.87 -10.22
C ARG A 22 4.34 7.68 -11.11
N CYS A 23 3.35 7.21 -11.87
CA CYS A 23 3.55 6.16 -12.86
C CYS A 23 4.68 6.52 -13.84
N GLU A 24 5.47 5.51 -14.21
CA GLU A 24 6.53 5.60 -15.22
C GLU A 24 6.01 5.06 -16.56
N GLY A 25 5.03 5.74 -17.14
CA GLY A 25 4.38 5.31 -18.38
C GLY A 25 3.24 4.32 -18.13
N SER A 26 2.91 3.53 -19.16
CA SER A 26 1.84 2.55 -19.07
C SER A 26 2.32 1.15 -18.73
N THR A 27 1.47 0.38 -18.07
CA THR A 27 1.73 -1.00 -17.66
C THR A 27 0.61 -1.89 -18.17
N LEU A 28 0.96 -2.95 -18.92
CA LEU A 28 0.01 -3.99 -19.32
C LEU A 28 -0.13 -5.01 -18.19
N VAL A 29 -1.35 -5.23 -17.72
CA VAL A 29 -1.66 -6.17 -16.63
C VAL A 29 -1.77 -7.59 -17.18
N GLU A 30 -1.06 -8.52 -16.54
CA GLU A 30 -1.07 -9.94 -16.92
C GLU A 30 -2.25 -10.68 -16.28
N GLU A 31 -2.74 -11.71 -16.97
CA GLU A 31 -3.78 -12.60 -16.45
C GLU A 31 -3.23 -13.50 -15.35
N ASP A 32 -3.98 -13.63 -14.25
CA ASP A 32 -3.69 -14.52 -13.13
C ASP A 32 -2.29 -14.36 -12.49
N LYS A 33 -1.64 -13.23 -12.76
CA LYS A 33 -0.36 -12.85 -12.18
C LYS A 33 -0.37 -11.40 -11.72
N TRP A 34 0.19 -11.16 -10.54
CA TRP A 34 0.39 -9.81 -10.04
C TRP A 34 1.45 -9.09 -10.88
N THR A 35 1.04 -8.03 -11.55
CA THR A 35 1.90 -7.14 -12.31
C THR A 35 2.11 -5.85 -11.52
N GLU A 36 3.37 -5.49 -11.26
CA GLU A 36 3.71 -4.20 -10.67
C GLU A 36 3.35 -3.06 -11.63
N ILE A 37 2.67 -2.04 -11.12
CA ILE A 37 2.42 -0.80 -11.87
C ILE A 37 3.65 0.10 -11.73
N LEU A 38 4.41 0.24 -12.81
CA LEU A 38 5.70 0.92 -12.80
C LEU A 38 5.56 2.38 -12.33
N GLY A 39 6.43 2.81 -11.42
CA GLY A 39 6.43 4.15 -10.83
C GLY A 39 5.47 4.35 -9.64
N LEU A 40 4.48 3.46 -9.45
CA LEU A 40 3.64 3.45 -8.23
C LEU A 40 4.34 2.73 -7.08
N SER A 41 5.49 3.29 -6.71
CA SER A 41 6.36 2.79 -5.64
C SER A 41 6.76 3.91 -4.68
N VAL A 42 6.64 3.68 -3.38
CA VAL A 42 7.04 4.64 -2.34
C VAL A 42 7.81 3.95 -1.23
N THR A 43 8.91 4.57 -0.79
CA THR A 43 9.74 4.06 0.30
C THR A 43 9.59 4.93 1.54
N VAL A 44 9.42 4.30 2.69
CA VAL A 44 9.36 4.96 4.00
C VAL A 44 10.30 4.31 4.98
N SER A 45 10.81 5.11 5.92
CA SER A 45 11.57 4.62 7.07
C SER A 45 10.75 4.84 8.33
N VAL A 46 10.48 3.75 9.04
CA VAL A 46 9.69 3.70 10.26
C VAL A 46 10.64 3.55 11.45
N SER A 47 10.56 4.50 12.39
CA SER A 47 11.49 4.58 13.52
C SER A 47 10.94 3.98 14.81
N LYS A 48 9.62 3.88 14.96
CA LYS A 48 8.96 3.26 16.11
C LYS A 48 8.08 2.09 15.67
N ALA A 49 8.07 1.01 16.44
CA ALA A 49 7.26 -0.17 16.12
C ALA A 49 5.75 0.12 16.10
N SER A 50 5.32 1.13 16.89
CA SER A 50 3.93 1.58 16.99
C SER A 50 3.50 2.56 15.89
N ASP A 51 4.42 3.07 15.07
CA ASP A 51 4.08 3.95 13.97
C ASP A 51 3.36 3.17 12.86
N LYS A 52 2.34 3.78 12.28
CA LYS A 52 1.60 3.22 11.15
C LYS A 52 1.92 3.97 9.87
N VAL A 53 1.66 3.35 8.74
CA VAL A 53 1.84 3.95 7.41
C VAL A 53 0.51 3.95 6.69
N LEU A 54 -0.07 5.13 6.45
CA LEU A 54 -1.22 5.30 5.58
C LEU A 54 -0.74 5.47 4.14
N LEU A 55 -1.06 4.49 3.31
CA LEU A 55 -0.82 4.50 1.88
C LEU A 55 -2.05 5.05 1.19
N VAL A 56 -1.84 6.00 0.28
CA VAL A 56 -2.88 6.55 -0.59
C VAL A 56 -2.37 6.45 -2.01
N TYR A 57 -3.14 5.82 -2.88
CA TYR A 57 -2.80 5.77 -4.29
C TYR A 57 -4.02 5.93 -5.17
N ASN A 58 -3.77 6.33 -6.41
CA ASN A 58 -4.71 6.20 -7.50
C ASN A 58 -3.98 5.76 -8.77
N ALA A 59 -4.71 5.11 -9.66
CA ALA A 59 -4.23 4.73 -10.98
C ALA A 59 -5.29 5.02 -12.04
N ASN A 60 -4.88 5.29 -13.28
CA ASN A 60 -5.75 5.39 -14.44
C ASN A 60 -5.79 4.04 -15.13
N PHE A 61 -6.97 3.44 -15.22
CA PHE A 61 -7.16 2.08 -15.63
C PHE A 61 -8.02 2.02 -16.89
N ASN A 62 -7.50 1.42 -17.96
CA ASN A 62 -8.11 1.40 -19.29
C ASN A 62 -8.29 -0.05 -19.78
N PRO A 63 -9.44 -0.67 -19.49
CA PRO A 63 -9.80 -1.97 -20.02
C PRO A 63 -10.21 -1.86 -21.49
N SER A 64 -9.74 -2.78 -22.32
CA SER A 64 -10.10 -2.84 -23.74
C SER A 64 -11.37 -3.66 -24.04
N GLY A 65 -11.78 -4.51 -23.10
CA GLY A 65 -12.95 -5.39 -23.22
C GLY A 65 -14.26 -4.76 -22.73
N LEU A 66 -15.37 -5.40 -23.09
CA LEU A 66 -16.72 -5.01 -22.62
C LEU A 66 -17.00 -5.48 -21.18
N GLU A 67 -16.46 -6.64 -20.84
CA GLU A 67 -16.54 -7.24 -19.52
C GLU A 67 -15.12 -7.40 -18.99
N TYR A 68 -14.85 -6.95 -17.77
CA TYR A 68 -13.55 -7.11 -17.14
C TYR A 68 -13.67 -7.20 -15.62
N GLU A 69 -12.67 -7.84 -15.03
CA GLU A 69 -12.45 -7.87 -13.58
C GLU A 69 -10.96 -7.67 -13.31
N ALA A 70 -10.64 -6.66 -12.52
CA ALA A 70 -9.29 -6.33 -12.11
C ALA A 70 -9.19 -6.25 -10.59
N TYR A 71 -8.09 -6.79 -10.09
CA TYR A 71 -7.78 -6.86 -8.68
C TYR A 71 -6.55 -6.00 -8.43
N PHE A 72 -6.53 -5.35 -7.27
CA PHE A 72 -5.45 -4.46 -6.91
C PHE A 72 -4.96 -4.79 -5.53
N THR A 73 -3.65 -4.75 -5.36
CA THR A 73 -3.00 -4.97 -4.08
C THR A 73 -1.80 -4.07 -3.91
N ILE A 74 -1.27 -4.04 -2.70
CA ILE A 74 0.00 -3.40 -2.39
C ILE A 74 0.96 -4.49 -1.92
N HIS A 75 2.12 -4.54 -2.56
CA HIS A 75 3.23 -5.36 -2.13
C HIS A 75 4.20 -4.54 -1.29
N ARG A 76 4.60 -5.07 -0.13
CA ARG A 76 5.61 -4.51 0.76
C ARG A 76 6.89 -5.30 0.66
N THR A 77 8.02 -4.61 0.49
CA THR A 77 9.35 -5.22 0.61
C THR A 77 10.14 -4.52 1.72
N SER A 78 10.72 -5.29 2.63
CA SER A 78 11.67 -4.78 3.63
C SER A 78 13.10 -4.84 3.09
N VAL A 79 13.89 -3.79 3.33
CA VAL A 79 15.33 -3.78 3.03
C VAL A 79 16.08 -4.84 3.85
N GLN A 80 15.54 -5.22 5.01
CA GLN A 80 16.21 -6.11 5.98
C GLN A 80 15.88 -7.61 5.77
N GLY A 81 15.16 -7.98 4.71
CA GLY A 81 15.20 -9.37 4.21
C GLY A 81 13.94 -10.23 4.35
N SER A 82 12.74 -9.66 4.43
CA SER A 82 11.49 -10.46 4.54
C SER A 82 10.85 -10.88 3.21
N GLY A 83 11.55 -10.74 2.07
CA GLY A 83 10.94 -10.94 0.76
C GLY A 83 9.83 -9.91 0.46
N THR A 84 9.05 -10.19 -0.59
CA THR A 84 7.89 -9.38 -0.97
C THR A 84 6.64 -9.96 -0.33
N GLU A 85 5.93 -9.14 0.43
CA GLU A 85 4.67 -9.51 1.09
C GLU A 85 3.50 -8.84 0.40
N ASN A 86 2.47 -9.62 0.06
CA ASN A 86 1.19 -9.12 -0.42
C ASN A 86 0.35 -8.66 0.79
N LEU A 87 0.05 -7.37 0.89
CA LEU A 87 -0.72 -6.82 2.02
C LEU A 87 -2.24 -7.07 1.89
N GLY A 88 -2.68 -7.56 0.74
CA GLY A 88 -4.02 -8.06 0.50
C GLY A 88 -4.09 -9.58 0.64
N ARG A 89 -5.11 -10.18 0.01
CA ARG A 89 -5.19 -11.62 -0.16
C ARG A 89 -4.51 -12.04 -1.46
N GLU A 90 -3.92 -13.23 -1.50
CA GLU A 90 -3.26 -13.72 -2.71
C GLU A 90 -4.24 -13.91 -3.88
N ASP A 91 -5.47 -14.33 -3.57
CA ASP A 91 -6.52 -14.59 -4.55
C ASP A 91 -7.30 -13.33 -4.97
N GLN A 92 -7.40 -12.31 -4.12
CA GLN A 92 -8.30 -11.17 -4.36
C GLN A 92 -7.60 -9.80 -4.31
N GLY A 93 -6.38 -9.75 -3.80
CA GLY A 93 -5.74 -8.50 -3.42
C GLY A 93 -6.48 -7.82 -2.28
N MET A 94 -6.53 -6.51 -2.31
CA MET A 94 -7.18 -5.68 -1.30
C MET A 94 -8.59 -5.28 -1.72
N TRP A 95 -8.79 -5.06 -3.02
CA TRP A 95 -10.09 -4.74 -3.60
C TRP A 95 -10.07 -5.06 -5.10
N SER A 96 -11.26 -5.10 -5.69
CA SER A 96 -11.44 -5.34 -7.11
C SER A 96 -12.39 -4.33 -7.74
N VAL A 97 -12.23 -4.16 -9.04
CA VAL A 97 -13.10 -3.43 -9.94
C VAL A 97 -13.63 -4.45 -10.94
N ALA A 98 -14.94 -4.45 -11.16
CA ALA A 98 -15.57 -5.28 -12.16
C ALA A 98 -16.65 -4.48 -12.87
N SER A 99 -16.72 -4.60 -14.19
CA SER A 99 -17.73 -3.95 -15.00
C SER A 99 -18.09 -4.82 -16.20
N SER A 100 -19.35 -4.75 -16.59
CA SER A 100 -19.90 -5.31 -17.84
C SER A 100 -20.22 -4.22 -18.87
N ALA A 101 -19.77 -2.99 -18.63
CA ALA A 101 -19.97 -1.85 -19.49
C ALA A 101 -18.70 -1.52 -20.30
N ALA A 102 -18.89 -1.32 -21.60
CA ALA A 102 -17.83 -1.02 -22.56
C ALA A 102 -17.12 0.31 -22.30
N GLY A 103 -15.79 0.31 -22.40
CA GLY A 103 -15.01 1.52 -22.68
C GLY A 103 -15.00 2.57 -21.57
N SER A 104 -15.13 2.17 -20.32
CA SER A 104 -14.93 3.07 -19.18
C SER A 104 -13.45 3.17 -18.83
N SER A 105 -12.88 4.37 -18.88
CA SER A 105 -11.67 4.66 -18.10
C SER A 105 -12.05 4.75 -16.63
N GLU A 106 -11.41 3.94 -15.80
CA GLU A 106 -11.63 3.96 -14.37
C GLU A 106 -10.45 4.59 -13.64
N TYR A 107 -10.74 5.25 -12.52
CA TYR A 107 -9.74 5.87 -11.66
C TYR A 107 -9.81 5.25 -10.27
N PRO A 108 -9.39 3.99 -10.12
CA PRO A 108 -9.34 3.39 -8.80
C PRO A 108 -8.50 4.22 -7.83
N VAL A 109 -9.05 4.42 -6.64
CA VAL A 109 -8.38 5.08 -5.52
C VAL A 109 -8.38 4.13 -4.33
N GLY A 110 -7.20 3.87 -3.78
CA GLY A 110 -7.01 3.02 -2.63
C GLY A 110 -6.42 3.78 -1.46
N MET A 111 -6.93 3.50 -0.26
CA MET A 111 -6.33 3.92 1.00
C MET A 111 -6.16 2.72 1.91
N PHE A 112 -4.96 2.55 2.48
CA PHE A 112 -4.67 1.41 3.37
C PHE A 112 -3.73 1.82 4.49
N THR A 113 -3.96 1.31 5.70
CA THR A 113 -3.07 1.52 6.84
C THR A 113 -2.30 0.24 7.15
N ASP A 114 -0.98 0.34 7.10
CA ASP A 114 -0.06 -0.73 7.44
C ASP A 114 0.64 -0.48 8.80
N CYS A 115 1.09 -1.56 9.45
CA CYS A 115 1.85 -1.54 10.70
C CYS A 115 3.14 -2.36 10.49
N PRO A 116 4.15 -1.82 9.78
CA PRO A 116 5.29 -2.61 9.31
C PRO A 116 6.36 -2.88 10.39
N GLY A 117 6.23 -2.27 11.57
CA GLY A 117 7.30 -2.27 12.58
C GLY A 117 8.44 -1.33 12.21
N VAL A 118 9.56 -1.43 12.93
CA VAL A 118 10.75 -0.60 12.69
C VAL A 118 11.48 -1.11 11.45
N GLY A 119 11.85 -0.21 10.53
CA GLY A 119 12.59 -0.58 9.33
C GLY A 119 12.42 0.38 8.17
N THR A 120 12.95 0.00 7.01
CA THR A 120 12.71 0.72 5.75
C THR A 120 11.96 -0.20 4.79
N PHE A 121 10.83 0.29 4.30
CA PHE A 121 9.87 -0.49 3.53
C PHE A 121 9.56 0.23 2.22
N THR A 122 9.52 -0.52 1.14
CA THR A 122 9.04 -0.05 -0.15
C THR A 122 7.69 -0.69 -0.44
N TYR A 123 6.69 0.14 -0.73
CA TYR A 123 5.35 -0.24 -1.08
C TYR A 123 5.14 -0.06 -2.58
N ARG A 124 4.65 -1.09 -3.26
CA ARG A 124 4.39 -1.10 -4.70
C ARG A 124 2.94 -1.46 -4.96
N VAL A 125 2.27 -0.69 -5.81
CA VAL A 125 0.93 -1.07 -6.27
C VAL A 125 1.07 -2.13 -7.35
N SER A 126 0.25 -3.17 -7.27
CA SER A 126 0.17 -4.20 -8.28
C SER A 126 -1.27 -4.45 -8.69
N ALA A 127 -1.46 -4.81 -9.94
CA ALA A 127 -2.74 -5.18 -10.50
C ALA A 127 -2.69 -6.61 -11.05
N ARG A 128 -3.84 -7.26 -11.10
CA ARG A 128 -4.03 -8.57 -11.74
C ARG A 128 -5.38 -8.56 -12.46
N THR A 129 -5.45 -9.17 -13.62
CA THR A 129 -6.73 -9.42 -14.30
C THR A 129 -7.10 -10.90 -14.21
N ARG A 130 -8.40 -11.18 -14.32
CA ARG A 130 -8.93 -12.54 -14.44
C ARG A 130 -9.94 -12.60 -15.56
N ARG A 131 -10.05 -13.78 -16.18
CA ARG A 131 -11.17 -14.10 -17.06
C ARG A 131 -12.49 -13.93 -16.34
N CYS A 132 -13.43 -13.26 -17.00
CA CYS A 132 -14.79 -13.04 -16.51
C CYS A 132 -15.82 -13.43 -17.57
N GLY A 133 -17.04 -13.71 -17.12
CA GLY A 133 -18.17 -14.04 -17.98
C GLY A 133 -17.93 -15.30 -18.83
N THR A 134 -18.24 -15.19 -20.12
CA THR A 134 -18.05 -16.28 -21.10
C THR A 134 -16.78 -16.11 -21.94
N LEU A 135 -15.87 -15.20 -21.55
CA LEU A 135 -14.66 -14.92 -22.31
C LEU A 135 -13.65 -16.07 -22.21
N THR A 136 -13.03 -16.41 -23.35
CA THR A 136 -11.99 -17.45 -23.43
C THR A 136 -10.64 -16.96 -22.92
N GLU A 137 -10.41 -15.65 -22.94
CA GLU A 137 -9.19 -14.95 -22.54
C GLU A 137 -9.55 -13.69 -21.73
N ALA A 138 -8.70 -13.29 -20.78
CA ALA A 138 -8.93 -12.04 -20.06
C ALA A 138 -8.75 -10.85 -21.01
N PRO A 139 -9.59 -9.79 -20.90
CA PRO A 139 -9.40 -8.60 -21.70
C PRO A 139 -8.06 -7.94 -21.34
N PRO A 140 -7.28 -7.46 -22.33
CA PRO A 140 -6.08 -6.70 -22.04
C PRO A 140 -6.46 -5.44 -21.29
N ILE A 141 -5.73 -5.19 -20.21
CA ILE A 141 -5.92 -4.08 -19.31
C ILE A 141 -4.62 -3.29 -19.27
N GLU A 142 -4.72 -2.01 -19.60
CA GLU A 142 -3.61 -1.08 -19.52
C GLU A 142 -3.82 -0.12 -18.35
N VAL A 143 -2.86 -0.06 -17.43
CA VAL A 143 -2.77 1.04 -16.48
C VAL A 143 -2.02 2.17 -17.17
N GLY A 144 -2.69 3.31 -17.34
CA GLY A 144 -2.17 4.49 -18.00
C GLY A 144 -1.12 5.25 -17.16
N PRO A 145 -0.52 6.31 -17.73
CA PRO A 145 0.55 7.08 -17.09
C PRO A 145 0.07 7.98 -15.95
N ASP A 146 -1.24 8.11 -15.76
CA ASP A 146 -1.81 8.95 -14.73
C ASP A 146 -2.07 8.12 -13.47
N GLY A 147 -1.13 8.19 -12.54
CA GLY A 147 -1.28 7.55 -11.25
C GLY A 147 -0.27 8.13 -10.29
N GLN A 148 -0.58 8.02 -9.00
CA GLN A 148 0.33 8.42 -7.95
C GLN A 148 0.13 7.59 -6.71
N ILE A 149 1.19 7.44 -5.93
CA ILE A 149 1.17 6.86 -4.60
C ILE A 149 1.90 7.79 -3.64
N ALA A 150 1.36 7.94 -2.45
CA ALA A 150 2.01 8.58 -1.32
C ALA A 150 1.87 7.71 -0.07
N ALA A 151 2.84 7.82 0.81
CA ALA A 151 2.80 7.20 2.12
C ALA A 151 2.85 8.29 3.19
N ILE A 152 1.98 8.17 4.19
CA ILE A 152 1.83 9.10 5.29
C ILE A 152 2.14 8.36 6.59
N MET A 153 3.19 8.78 7.28
CA MET A 153 3.52 8.30 8.61
C MET A 153 2.48 8.78 9.61
N LEU A 154 1.78 7.83 10.23
CA LEU A 154 0.84 8.05 11.32
C LEU A 154 1.55 7.68 12.63
N GLY A 155 2.18 8.66 13.26
CA GLY A 155 2.81 8.46 14.57
C GLY A 155 1.80 8.40 15.70
N ALA A 156 1.99 7.46 16.64
CA ALA A 156 1.11 7.29 17.80
C ALA A 156 1.20 8.44 18.84
N GLY A 157 2.00 9.49 18.63
CA GLY A 157 2.13 10.52 19.66
C GLY A 157 2.77 11.82 19.22
N ARG A 158 1.94 12.85 19.02
CA ARG A 158 2.26 14.25 19.39
C ARG A 158 1.08 15.00 20.03
N SER A 159 0.16 14.29 20.70
CA SER A 159 -0.91 14.96 21.47
C SER A 159 -1.07 14.32 22.85
N GLY A 160 -0.49 14.95 23.89
CA GLY A 160 -1.03 14.88 25.25
C GLY A 160 -0.36 14.01 26.32
N ALA A 161 0.50 13.03 26.01
CA ALA A 161 1.07 12.16 27.05
C ALA A 161 2.26 12.82 27.79
N ASN A 162 2.30 12.69 29.11
CA ASN A 162 3.44 13.09 29.93
C ASN A 162 4.68 12.26 29.51
N VAL A 163 5.84 12.90 29.43
CA VAL A 163 7.15 12.32 29.05
C VAL A 163 7.42 10.98 29.76
N MET A 164 6.96 10.82 31.00
CA MET A 164 7.09 9.56 31.76
C MET A 164 6.32 8.37 31.16
N GLU A 165 5.11 8.58 30.64
CA GLU A 165 4.32 7.51 30.03
C GLU A 165 4.89 7.09 28.68
N GLN A 166 5.46 8.05 27.94
CA GLN A 166 6.18 7.77 26.69
C GLN A 166 7.45 6.96 26.94
N MET A 167 8.22 7.30 27.98
CA MET A 167 9.43 6.55 28.35
C MET A 167 9.12 5.12 28.77
N GLN A 168 8.03 4.90 29.52
CA GLN A 168 7.62 3.56 29.94
C GLN A 168 7.16 2.71 28.75
N ALA A 169 6.39 3.31 27.82
CA ALA A 169 5.93 2.62 26.62
C ALA A 169 7.10 2.24 25.68
N GLU A 170 8.05 3.16 25.45
CA GLU A 170 9.22 2.91 24.60
C GLU A 170 10.17 1.87 25.21
N MET A 171 10.35 1.88 26.54
CA MET A 171 11.18 0.91 27.23
C MET A 171 10.56 -0.50 27.22
N ALA A 172 9.23 -0.60 27.27
CA ALA A 172 8.51 -1.86 27.12
C ALA A 172 8.58 -2.43 25.69
N ASP A 173 8.38 -1.59 24.67
CA ASP A 173 8.49 -1.97 23.25
C ASP A 173 9.91 -2.45 22.89
N ALA A 174 10.94 -1.77 23.41
CA ALA A 174 12.33 -2.16 23.22
C ALA A 174 12.61 -3.53 23.85
N MET A 175 12.16 -3.78 25.08
CA MET A 175 12.35 -5.08 25.75
C MET A 175 11.62 -6.21 25.04
N ALA A 176 10.40 -5.97 24.56
CA ALA A 176 9.65 -6.95 23.79
C ALA A 176 10.34 -7.29 22.46
N SER A 177 10.91 -6.28 21.78
CA SER A 177 11.68 -6.46 20.55
C SER A 177 12.99 -7.24 20.80
N TYR A 178 13.67 -7.00 21.91
CA TYR A 178 14.87 -7.75 22.31
C TYR A 178 14.57 -9.22 22.62
N GLN A 179 13.43 -9.51 23.27
CA GLN A 179 12.99 -10.89 23.53
C GLN A 179 12.57 -11.59 22.24
N ALA A 180 11.90 -10.89 21.31
CA ALA A 180 11.52 -11.43 20.01
C ALA A 180 12.73 -11.72 19.10
N MET A 181 13.86 -11.05 19.31
CA MET A 181 15.12 -11.29 18.57
C MET A 181 15.93 -12.50 19.05
N GLY A 182 15.44 -13.27 20.03
CA GLY A 182 15.92 -14.64 20.26
C GLY A 182 17.41 -14.75 20.58
N LEU A 183 17.92 -13.93 21.50
CA LEU A 183 19.17 -14.26 22.21
C LEU A 183 18.89 -15.44 23.15
N ASN A 184 18.75 -16.64 22.57
CA ASN A 184 19.00 -17.89 23.26
C ASN A 184 20.49 -17.91 23.60
N THR A 185 20.85 -17.37 24.75
CA THR A 185 22.08 -17.77 25.43
C THR A 185 21.84 -19.18 25.96
N GLU A 186 21.99 -20.17 25.08
CA GLU A 186 22.23 -21.55 25.50
C GLU A 186 23.62 -21.59 26.14
N GLU A 187 23.62 -21.70 27.47
CA GLU A 187 24.76 -22.15 28.27
C GLU A 187 24.96 -23.66 27.98
N ASP A 188 25.90 -23.98 27.09
CA ASP A 188 26.48 -25.33 27.03
C ASP A 188 27.72 -25.38 27.95
N HIS A 189 27.55 -26.11 29.05
CA HIS A 189 28.60 -26.55 29.98
C HIS A 189 28.92 -28.03 29.78
#